data_AF-A0A068YBA4-F1
#
_entry.id   AF-A0A068YBA4-F1
#
_cell.length_a   1.000
_cell.length_b   1.000
_cell.length_c   1.000
_cell.angle_alpha   90.00
_cell.angle_beta   90.00
_cell.angle_gamma   90.00
#
_symmetry.space_group_name_H-M   'P 1'
#
loop_
_entity.id
_entity.type
_entity.pdbx_description
1 polymer ?
#
loop_
_entity_poly.entity_id
_entity_poly.type
_entity_poly.pdbx_seq_one_letter_code
_entity_poly.pdbx_strand_id
1 'polypeptide(L)'
;MSSKTNFGTSGSYPFSVDSPTYFRLQFALTLDRLSSLDGNLFREAGGSHSPTKTKENKQNRQRGTEKACLLLHMETQLQRRVFPYFYGFSSNTTANVTLVSQFTMDRLHRLEEIAANWDGPMSLAVYITDREVEIIREYLDSSVFFTSRENIDIHLVFQEGSYYPINALRNTAIKYANTAYIFIVDFDFVPKPHLHTYFQRTLASANKIERVAYIVPAFETFYTQLAFPTTKWRLLQTVASGVVKPFRIDVWQAGHLATNYSHWYKTEMPYEVKWDADFEPYVLIRRGQGQFDEHFVGFGWNKVSFFMLLDALDFKFVVLPNAFIIHFPHAPSVESNRFRHSLILRQCLEEFKVNYVKDLAVRFGVKSLKYLRFRHRAIGI
;
A
#
# COMPACT_ATOMS: atom_id res chain seq x y z
N MET A 1 -56.22 56.01 15.53
CA MET A 1 -56.96 55.74 14.28
C MET A 1 -56.15 56.29 13.11
N SER A 2 -55.69 55.39 12.24
CA SER A 2 -55.32 55.54 10.82
C SER A 2 -54.43 56.69 10.33
N SER A 3 -53.22 56.35 9.86
CA SER A 3 -52.84 56.32 8.42
C SER A 3 -51.30 56.27 8.31
N LYS A 4 -50.72 55.09 8.03
CA LYS A 4 -50.19 54.66 6.72
C LYS A 4 -49.29 55.71 6.04
N THR A 5 -47.98 55.59 6.27
CA THR A 5 -46.94 56.09 5.38
C THR A 5 -46.19 54.90 4.78
N ASN A 6 -46.41 54.69 3.48
CA ASN A 6 -45.65 53.78 2.63
C ASN A 6 -44.27 54.40 2.35
N PHE A 7 -43.19 53.74 2.79
CA PHE A 7 -41.87 53.93 2.20
C PHE A 7 -41.64 52.85 1.16
N GLY A 8 -41.87 53.20 -0.11
CA GLY A 8 -41.26 52.53 -1.24
C GLY A 8 -39.95 53.25 -1.56
N THR A 9 -38.83 52.58 -1.32
CA THR A 9 -37.54 52.92 -1.93
C THR A 9 -36.92 51.64 -2.47
N SER A 10 -36.78 51.64 -3.79
CA SER A 10 -35.97 50.76 -4.63
C SER A 10 -34.63 50.38 -3.99
N GLY A 11 -34.31 49.09 -4.01
CA GLY A 11 -33.00 48.57 -3.67
C GLY A 11 -32.76 47.24 -4.39
N SER A 12 -32.66 47.30 -5.72
CA SER A 12 -32.04 46.24 -6.52
C SER A 12 -30.59 46.07 -6.06
N TYR A 13 -30.30 45.04 -5.27
CA TYR A 13 -28.93 44.65 -4.93
C TYR A 13 -28.34 43.79 -6.06
N PRO A 14 -27.28 44.26 -6.73
CA PRO A 14 -26.61 43.51 -7.78
C PRO A 14 -25.51 42.68 -7.13
N PHE A 15 -25.79 41.41 -6.83
CA PHE A 15 -24.67 40.47 -6.63
C PHE A 15 -24.35 39.86 -8.00
N SER A 16 -23.28 40.36 -8.61
CA SER A 16 -22.65 39.68 -9.74
C SER A 16 -22.30 38.25 -9.31
N VAL A 17 -22.55 37.30 -10.20
CA VAL A 17 -22.31 35.86 -10.00
C VAL A 17 -20.81 35.56 -9.78
N ASP A 18 -19.93 36.56 -10.02
CA ASP A 18 -18.47 36.49 -9.86
C ASP A 18 -17.92 37.44 -8.79
N SER A 19 -18.55 37.52 -7.61
CA SER A 19 -17.94 38.22 -6.47
C SER A 19 -17.27 37.24 -5.50
N PRO A 20 -16.11 37.56 -4.91
CA PRO A 20 -15.48 36.75 -3.85
C PRO A 20 -16.42 36.48 -2.67
N THR A 21 -17.41 37.34 -2.46
CA THR A 21 -18.45 37.19 -1.44
C THR A 21 -19.45 36.10 -1.80
N TYR A 22 -19.82 35.95 -3.08
CA TYR A 22 -20.64 34.84 -3.57
C TYR A 22 -19.90 33.50 -3.42
N PHE A 23 -18.62 33.46 -3.78
CA PHE A 23 -17.76 32.28 -3.55
C PHE A 23 -17.61 31.94 -2.08
N ARG A 24 -17.44 32.92 -1.19
CA ARG A 24 -17.40 32.68 0.26
C ARG A 24 -18.73 32.18 0.82
N LEU A 25 -19.86 32.67 0.29
CA LEU A 25 -21.18 32.21 0.68
C LEU A 25 -21.45 30.78 0.18
N GLN A 26 -21.08 30.46 -1.07
CA GLN A 26 -21.16 29.10 -1.61
C GLN A 26 -20.21 28.14 -0.90
N PHE A 27 -18.99 28.57 -0.59
CA PHE A 27 -18.05 27.79 0.21
C PHE A 27 -18.57 27.57 1.63
N ALA A 28 -19.14 28.59 2.28
CA ALA A 28 -19.74 28.45 3.61
C ALA A 28 -20.96 27.51 3.59
N LEU A 29 -21.83 27.61 2.58
CA LEU A 29 -22.97 26.70 2.40
C LEU A 29 -22.55 25.27 2.05
N THR A 30 -21.46 25.10 1.30
CA THR A 30 -20.88 23.78 0.99
C THR A 30 -20.18 23.19 2.22
N LEU A 31 -19.47 24.02 2.98
CA LEU A 31 -18.82 23.61 4.23
C LEU A 31 -19.85 23.27 5.31
N ASP A 32 -20.98 23.97 5.36
CA ASP A 32 -22.11 23.67 6.25
C ASP A 32 -22.88 22.40 5.81
N ARG A 33 -22.92 22.14 4.50
CA ARG A 33 -23.40 20.87 3.94
C ARG A 33 -22.41 19.72 4.22
N LEU A 34 -21.10 19.99 4.25
CA LEU A 34 -20.05 19.01 4.59
C LEU A 34 -19.92 18.79 6.11
N SER A 35 -20.26 19.79 6.93
CA SER A 35 -20.28 19.67 8.40
C SER A 35 -21.52 18.91 8.89
N SER A 36 -22.63 18.98 8.14
CA SER A 36 -23.86 18.22 8.40
C SER A 36 -23.88 16.81 7.80
N LEU A 37 -22.89 16.46 6.98
CA LEU A 37 -22.58 15.08 6.58
C LEU A 37 -21.81 14.36 7.69
N ASP A 38 -22.41 14.25 8.88
CA ASP A 38 -22.20 13.05 9.68
C ASP A 38 -22.60 11.87 8.78
N GLY A 39 -21.74 10.86 8.67
CA GLY A 39 -21.77 9.74 7.71
C GLY A 39 -23.01 8.82 7.71
N ASN A 40 -24.21 9.38 7.86
CA ASN A 40 -25.50 8.71 7.74
C ASN A 40 -25.97 8.58 6.29
N LEU A 41 -25.45 9.35 5.32
CA LEU A 41 -25.93 9.29 3.93
C LEU A 41 -25.67 7.94 3.23
N PHE A 42 -24.69 7.15 3.70
CA PHE A 42 -24.38 5.81 3.16
C PHE A 42 -24.69 4.67 4.12
N ARG A 43 -25.32 4.95 5.27
CA ARG A 43 -25.56 3.98 6.34
C ARG A 43 -26.95 3.33 6.26
N GLU A 44 -27.85 3.84 5.43
CA GLU A 44 -29.23 3.34 5.29
C GLU A 44 -29.42 2.28 4.18
N ALA A 45 -28.35 1.71 3.64
CA ALA A 45 -28.40 0.59 2.70
C ALA A 45 -27.75 -0.69 3.27
N GLY A 46 -28.17 -1.12 4.46
CA GLY A 46 -27.71 -2.38 5.06
C GLY A 46 -28.46 -2.71 6.35
N GLY A 47 -29.18 -3.82 6.34
CA GLY A 47 -30.09 -4.26 7.40
C GLY A 47 -29.49 -4.42 8.79
N SER A 48 -30.38 -4.26 9.77
CA SER A 48 -30.24 -4.21 11.21
C SER A 48 -29.83 -5.54 11.87
N HIS A 49 -28.77 -5.51 12.69
CA HIS A 49 -28.59 -6.44 13.82
C HIS A 49 -27.87 -5.78 15.00
N SER A 50 -28.52 -5.75 16.17
CA SER A 50 -27.93 -5.32 17.45
C SER A 50 -27.17 -6.48 18.11
N PRO A 51 -25.99 -6.26 18.72
CA PRO A 51 -25.34 -7.29 19.52
C PRO A 51 -25.79 -7.21 20.99
N THR A 52 -26.28 -8.34 21.49
CA THR A 52 -26.53 -8.65 22.90
C THR A 52 -25.24 -8.76 23.72
N LYS A 53 -25.27 -8.24 24.96
CA LYS A 53 -24.20 -8.29 25.96
C LYS A 53 -23.96 -9.73 26.46
N THR A 54 -22.70 -10.16 26.51
CA THR A 54 -22.27 -11.40 27.16
C THR A 54 -21.43 -11.15 28.41
N LYS A 55 -21.68 -11.97 29.43
CA LYS A 55 -21.14 -11.93 30.80
C LYS A 55 -19.67 -12.37 30.87
N GLU A 56 -18.89 -11.69 31.72
CA GLU A 56 -17.51 -12.05 32.06
C GLU A 56 -17.42 -13.30 32.94
N ASN A 57 -16.42 -14.17 32.69
CA ASN A 57 -15.86 -15.02 33.74
C ASN A 57 -14.35 -15.33 33.55
N LYS A 58 -13.69 -15.53 34.70
CA LYS A 58 -12.25 -15.40 35.01
C LYS A 58 -11.35 -16.56 34.53
N GLN A 59 -10.19 -16.24 33.92
CA GLN A 59 -8.96 -17.05 33.92
C GLN A 59 -7.72 -16.14 33.84
N ASN A 60 -6.86 -16.15 34.87
CA ASN A 60 -6.16 -14.95 35.34
C ASN A 60 -4.61 -14.97 35.25
N ARG A 61 -4.03 -15.59 34.21
CA ARG A 61 -2.60 -15.36 33.86
C ARG A 61 -2.32 -15.21 32.35
N GLN A 62 -3.19 -15.68 31.46
CA GLN A 62 -3.19 -15.37 30.01
C GLN A 62 -3.95 -14.06 29.68
N ARG A 63 -4.82 -13.58 30.58
CA ARG A 63 -5.66 -12.39 30.41
C ARG A 63 -4.93 -11.05 30.26
N GLY A 64 -3.65 -10.97 30.64
CA GLY A 64 -2.88 -9.72 30.63
C GLY A 64 -2.47 -9.28 29.23
N THR A 65 -2.02 -10.23 28.40
CA THR A 65 -1.57 -9.97 27.02
C THR A 65 -2.74 -9.88 26.04
N GLU A 66 -3.77 -10.73 26.16
CA GLU A 66 -4.99 -10.65 25.33
C GLU A 66 -5.70 -9.29 25.47
N LYS A 67 -5.74 -8.71 26.68
CA LYS A 67 -6.23 -7.34 26.87
C LYS A 67 -5.30 -6.28 26.28
N ALA A 68 -3.98 -6.50 26.30
CA ALA A 68 -3.01 -5.56 25.79
C ALA A 68 -3.03 -5.46 24.24
N CYS A 69 -3.33 -6.58 23.56
CA CYS A 69 -3.41 -6.65 22.10
C CYS A 69 -4.83 -6.45 21.54
N LEU A 70 -5.80 -6.11 22.41
CA LEU A 70 -7.21 -5.99 22.04
C LEU A 70 -7.44 -5.09 20.83
N LEU A 71 -6.75 -3.94 20.74
CA LEU A 71 -6.91 -3.04 19.60
C LEU A 71 -6.48 -3.69 18.29
N LEU A 72 -5.37 -4.42 18.26
CA LEU A 72 -4.92 -5.15 17.06
C LEU A 72 -5.89 -6.29 16.71
N HIS A 73 -6.47 -6.97 17.71
CA HIS A 73 -7.50 -7.97 17.45
C HIS A 73 -8.80 -7.36 16.92
N MET A 74 -9.17 -6.16 17.37
CA MET A 74 -10.33 -5.44 16.82
C MET A 74 -10.10 -5.09 15.34
N GLU A 75 -8.88 -4.70 14.96
CA GLU A 75 -8.54 -4.40 13.57
C GLU A 75 -8.82 -5.55 12.61
N THR A 76 -8.63 -6.80 13.06
CA THR A 76 -8.81 -7.99 12.21
C THR A 76 -10.27 -8.31 11.94
N GLN A 77 -11.18 -7.73 12.73
CA GLN A 77 -12.63 -7.89 12.58
C GLN A 77 -13.26 -6.72 11.82
N LEU A 78 -12.51 -5.66 11.52
CA LEU A 78 -13.04 -4.49 10.82
C LEU A 78 -13.27 -4.79 9.34
N GLN A 79 -14.53 -4.66 8.91
CA GLN A 79 -14.90 -4.66 7.51
C GLN A 79 -14.92 -3.24 6.98
N ARG A 80 -13.83 -2.86 6.31
CA ARG A 80 -13.69 -1.52 5.75
C ARG A 80 -14.56 -1.34 4.53
N ARG A 81 -15.22 -0.20 4.43
CA ARG A 81 -15.91 0.19 3.21
C ARG A 81 -14.89 0.39 2.08
N VAL A 82 -15.16 -0.24 0.94
CA VAL A 82 -14.32 -0.15 -0.27
C VAL A 82 -15.18 0.32 -1.43
N PHE A 83 -14.72 1.36 -2.14
CA PHE A 83 -15.30 1.85 -3.38
C PHE A 83 -14.32 1.56 -4.53
N PRO A 84 -14.44 0.40 -5.21
CA PRO A 84 -13.53 0.02 -6.28
C PRO A 84 -13.81 0.82 -7.56
N TYR A 85 -12.77 1.01 -8.39
CA TYR A 85 -12.89 1.70 -9.68
C TYR A 85 -13.48 3.10 -9.52
N PHE A 86 -13.04 3.81 -8.47
CA PHE A 86 -13.37 5.22 -8.27
C PHE A 86 -12.86 6.08 -9.43
N TYR A 87 -11.68 5.73 -9.91
CA TYR A 87 -11.07 6.24 -11.12
C TYR A 87 -10.58 5.07 -11.96
N GLY A 88 -10.60 5.24 -13.28
CA GLY A 88 -10.29 4.20 -14.25
C GLY A 88 -11.51 3.37 -14.65
N PHE A 89 -11.40 2.70 -15.79
CA PHE A 89 -12.39 1.73 -16.26
C PHE A 89 -11.74 0.36 -16.30
N SER A 90 -12.46 -0.69 -15.88
CA SER A 90 -12.05 -2.06 -16.11
C SER A 90 -12.10 -2.35 -17.62
N SER A 91 -11.03 -2.02 -18.32
CA SER A 91 -10.83 -2.40 -19.72
C SER A 91 -10.17 -3.77 -19.78
N ASN A 92 -10.59 -4.59 -20.74
CA ASN A 92 -9.88 -5.82 -21.10
C ASN A 92 -8.55 -5.43 -21.77
N THR A 93 -7.55 -5.07 -20.95
CA THR A 93 -6.23 -4.73 -21.46
C THR A 93 -5.56 -5.98 -22.04
N THR A 94 -4.86 -5.83 -23.16
CA THR A 94 -3.93 -6.85 -23.69
C THR A 94 -2.64 -6.96 -22.85
N ALA A 95 -2.53 -6.17 -21.79
CA ALA A 95 -1.40 -6.15 -20.89
C ALA A 95 -1.43 -7.37 -19.96
N ASN A 96 -0.24 -7.91 -19.67
CA ASN A 96 -0.10 -9.09 -18.82
C ASN A 96 0.30 -8.75 -17.38
N VAL A 97 0.68 -7.50 -17.09
CA VAL A 97 1.23 -7.10 -15.79
C VAL A 97 0.63 -5.79 -15.28
N THR A 98 0.05 -5.80 -14.07
CA THR A 98 -0.43 -4.60 -13.37
C THR A 98 0.52 -4.24 -12.24
N LEU A 99 0.92 -2.97 -12.13
CA LEU A 99 1.57 -2.46 -10.91
C LEU A 99 0.53 -2.32 -9.81
N VAL A 100 0.80 -2.93 -8.66
CA VAL A 100 -0.09 -2.95 -7.51
C VAL A 100 0.59 -2.23 -6.36
N SER A 101 -0.09 -1.21 -5.83
CA SER A 101 0.40 -0.44 -4.69
C SER A 101 -0.75 0.14 -3.87
N GLN A 102 -0.42 0.82 -2.79
CA GLN A 102 -1.37 1.44 -1.88
C GLN A 102 -0.76 2.65 -1.19
N PHE A 103 -1.56 3.68 -0.93
CA PHE A 103 -1.08 4.93 -0.33
C PHE A 103 -2.17 5.72 0.40
N THR A 104 -1.73 6.75 1.11
CA THR A 104 -2.56 7.75 1.81
C THR A 104 -2.44 9.11 1.12
N MET A 105 -3.38 10.02 1.38
CA MET A 105 -3.44 11.33 0.71
C MET A 105 -2.17 12.19 0.84
N ASP A 106 -1.36 12.03 1.90
CA ASP A 106 -0.07 12.72 2.05
C ASP A 106 0.98 12.31 1.01
N ARG A 107 0.74 11.23 0.26
CA ARG A 107 1.59 10.75 -0.82
C ARG A 107 1.07 11.06 -2.22
N LEU A 108 -0.12 11.67 -2.34
CA LEU A 108 -0.75 11.95 -3.65
C LEU A 108 0.19 12.68 -4.63
N HIS A 109 1.03 13.59 -4.12
CA HIS A 109 2.01 14.34 -4.91
C HIS A 109 3.04 13.48 -5.68
N ARG A 110 3.25 12.20 -5.30
CA ARG A 110 4.16 11.27 -5.99
C ARG A 110 3.49 10.47 -7.10
N LEU A 111 2.15 10.49 -7.17
CA LEU A 111 1.39 9.60 -8.05
C LEU A 111 1.78 9.80 -9.52
N GLU A 112 1.87 11.05 -9.97
CA GLU A 112 2.21 11.38 -11.35
C GLU A 112 3.64 10.91 -11.70
N GLU A 113 4.61 11.12 -10.81
CA GLU A 113 6.00 10.68 -11.02
C GLU A 113 6.09 9.14 -11.14
N ILE A 114 5.43 8.41 -10.25
CA ILE A 114 5.43 6.94 -10.29
C ILE A 114 4.72 6.43 -11.56
N ALA A 115 3.57 7.03 -11.91
CA ALA A 115 2.79 6.66 -13.09
C ALA A 115 3.50 7.02 -14.40
N ALA A 116 4.24 8.12 -14.45
CA ALA A 116 5.05 8.52 -15.62
C ALA A 116 6.17 7.50 -15.90
N ASN A 117 6.68 6.85 -14.86
CA ASN A 117 7.70 5.81 -14.97
C ASN A 117 7.15 4.39 -15.20
N TRP A 118 5.82 4.23 -15.28
CA TRP A 118 5.16 2.94 -15.51
C TRP A 118 4.09 3.04 -16.61
N ASP A 119 4.42 2.57 -17.81
CA ASP A 119 3.55 2.57 -18.99
C ASP A 119 2.40 1.55 -18.90
N GLY A 120 2.51 0.54 -18.03
CA GLY A 120 1.51 -0.51 -17.88
C GLY A 120 0.29 -0.13 -17.04
N PRO A 121 -0.67 -1.06 -16.89
CA PRO A 121 -1.80 -0.87 -15.98
C PRO A 121 -1.37 -0.70 -14.51
N MET A 122 -2.11 0.10 -13.76
CA MET A 122 -1.94 0.28 -12.31
C MET A 122 -3.24 -0.06 -11.58
N SER A 123 -3.14 -0.69 -10.41
CA SER A 123 -4.25 -0.82 -9.47
C SER A 123 -3.78 -0.34 -8.10
N LEU A 124 -4.42 0.71 -7.61
CA LEU A 124 -3.98 1.47 -6.44
C LEU A 124 -5.10 1.54 -5.41
N ALA A 125 -4.83 1.07 -4.19
CA ALA A 125 -5.74 1.28 -3.06
C ALA A 125 -5.37 2.55 -2.31
N VAL A 126 -6.33 3.47 -2.14
CA VAL A 126 -6.13 4.74 -1.44
C VAL A 126 -6.87 4.72 -0.11
N TYR A 127 -6.13 4.87 0.98
CA TYR A 127 -6.70 4.94 2.32
C TYR A 127 -7.12 6.37 2.66
N ILE A 128 -8.43 6.61 2.74
CA ILE A 128 -9.01 7.95 2.59
C ILE A 128 -10.19 8.21 3.53
N THR A 129 -10.33 9.43 4.01
CA THR A 129 -11.54 9.89 4.73
C THR A 129 -12.62 10.36 3.76
N ASP A 130 -13.88 10.41 4.20
CA ASP A 130 -14.97 10.94 3.36
C ASP A 130 -14.73 12.39 2.88
N ARG A 131 -14.03 13.20 3.68
CA ARG A 131 -13.70 14.60 3.32
C ARG A 131 -12.66 14.72 2.23
N GLU A 132 -11.76 13.74 2.12
CA GLU A 132 -10.66 13.74 1.15
C GLU A 132 -11.10 13.24 -0.23
N VAL A 133 -12.28 12.61 -0.35
CA VAL A 133 -12.80 12.08 -1.62
C VAL A 133 -12.91 13.15 -2.70
N GLU A 134 -13.36 14.36 -2.33
CA GLU A 134 -13.47 15.46 -3.28
C GLU A 134 -12.09 15.97 -3.72
N ILE A 135 -11.12 15.98 -2.80
CA ILE A 135 -9.74 16.43 -3.10
C ILE A 135 -9.09 15.49 -4.12
N ILE A 136 -9.20 14.18 -3.93
CA ILE A 136 -8.61 13.23 -4.89
C ILE A 136 -9.36 13.27 -6.23
N ARG A 137 -10.68 13.46 -6.23
CA ARG A 137 -11.46 13.65 -7.47
C ARG A 137 -10.95 14.85 -8.26
N GLU A 138 -10.90 16.02 -7.62
CA GLU A 138 -10.45 17.26 -8.25
C GLU A 138 -9.02 17.14 -8.78
N TYR A 139 -8.12 16.51 -8.01
CA TYR A 139 -6.75 16.26 -8.45
C TYR A 139 -6.66 15.38 -9.71
N LEU A 140 -7.45 14.30 -9.78
CA LEU A 140 -7.45 13.38 -10.92
C LEU A 140 -8.08 14.01 -12.16
N ASP A 141 -9.20 14.73 -11.99
CA ASP A 141 -9.95 15.35 -13.08
C ASP A 141 -9.23 16.57 -13.66
N SER A 142 -8.48 17.32 -12.85
CA SER A 142 -7.71 18.49 -13.29
C SER A 142 -6.40 18.16 -14.00
N SER A 143 -5.90 16.93 -13.84
CA SER A 143 -4.63 16.50 -14.43
C SER A 143 -4.83 16.00 -15.87
N VAL A 144 -4.22 16.70 -16.83
CA VAL A 144 -4.15 16.25 -18.23
C VAL A 144 -3.43 14.89 -18.32
N PHE A 145 -2.45 14.64 -17.44
CA PHE A 145 -1.73 13.38 -17.41
C PHE A 145 -2.66 12.20 -17.09
N PHE A 146 -3.45 12.29 -16.01
CA PHE A 146 -4.35 11.20 -15.63
C PHE A 146 -5.48 11.05 -16.63
N THR A 147 -6.14 12.15 -17.02
CA THR A 147 -7.24 12.11 -18.01
C THR A 147 -6.81 11.54 -19.37
N SER A 148 -5.53 11.60 -19.73
CA SER A 148 -5.00 10.96 -20.94
C SER A 148 -4.74 9.45 -20.83
N ARG A 149 -4.87 8.87 -19.62
CA ARG A 149 -4.55 7.47 -19.33
C ARG A 149 -5.75 6.66 -18.86
N GLU A 150 -6.05 5.61 -19.62
CA GLU A 150 -7.19 4.71 -19.36
C GLU A 150 -6.83 3.44 -18.56
N ASN A 151 -5.58 3.31 -18.13
CA ASN A 151 -5.05 2.10 -17.50
C ASN A 151 -4.57 2.32 -16.05
N ILE A 152 -5.16 3.30 -15.36
CA ILE A 152 -4.89 3.55 -13.93
C ILE A 152 -6.20 3.38 -13.18
N ASP A 153 -6.29 2.31 -12.40
CA ASP A 153 -7.43 2.01 -11.54
C ASP A 153 -7.14 2.47 -10.10
N ILE A 154 -8.05 3.27 -9.52
CA ILE A 154 -7.99 3.71 -8.13
C ILE A 154 -9.19 3.15 -7.37
N HIS A 155 -8.93 2.53 -6.22
CA HIS A 155 -9.92 1.94 -5.33
C HIS A 155 -9.84 2.68 -3.98
N LEU A 156 -10.94 3.30 -3.55
CA LEU A 156 -10.97 3.96 -2.26
C LEU A 156 -11.23 2.95 -1.15
N VAL A 157 -10.45 3.00 -0.09
CA VAL A 157 -10.66 2.23 1.13
C VAL A 157 -10.82 3.23 2.27
N PHE A 158 -12.00 3.25 2.87
CA PHE A 158 -12.33 4.29 3.82
C PHE A 158 -11.65 4.07 5.17
N GLN A 159 -11.21 5.17 5.77
CA GLN A 159 -10.52 5.14 7.05
C GLN A 159 -11.42 4.63 8.17
N GLU A 160 -11.05 3.49 8.73
CA GLU A 160 -11.71 2.85 9.86
C GLU A 160 -10.65 2.12 10.70
N GLY A 161 -10.82 2.17 12.02
CA GLY A 161 -9.88 1.60 12.98
C GLY A 161 -8.82 2.59 13.46
N SER A 162 -7.94 2.09 14.32
CA SER A 162 -6.85 2.82 14.97
C SER A 162 -5.50 2.67 14.25
N TYR A 163 -5.35 1.65 13.41
CA TYR A 163 -4.09 1.32 12.72
C TYR A 163 -4.23 1.41 11.20
N TYR A 164 -3.11 1.75 10.54
CA TYR A 164 -3.02 1.69 9.09
C TYR A 164 -3.12 0.25 8.55
N PRO A 165 -4.13 -0.11 7.75
CA PRO A 165 -4.39 -1.49 7.35
C PRO A 165 -3.62 -1.89 6.08
N ILE A 166 -2.29 -1.74 6.10
CA ILE A 166 -1.42 -1.86 4.91
C ILE A 166 -1.66 -3.12 4.08
N ASN A 167 -1.83 -4.27 4.74
CA ASN A 167 -2.02 -5.55 4.06
C ASN A 167 -3.43 -5.70 3.45
N ALA A 168 -4.47 -5.17 4.11
CA ALA A 168 -5.81 -5.12 3.53
C ALA A 168 -5.85 -4.18 2.31
N LEU A 169 -5.09 -3.07 2.33
CA LEU A 169 -4.94 -2.18 1.19
C LEU A 169 -4.23 -2.87 0.02
N ARG A 170 -3.12 -3.58 0.28
CA ARG A 170 -2.43 -4.41 -0.72
C ARG A 170 -3.38 -5.46 -1.32
N ASN A 171 -4.09 -6.21 -0.48
CA ASN A 171 -5.05 -7.21 -0.94
C ASN A 171 -6.20 -6.59 -1.76
N THR A 172 -6.68 -5.41 -1.39
CA THR A 172 -7.69 -4.67 -2.16
C THR A 172 -7.19 -4.34 -3.56
N ALA A 173 -6.00 -3.77 -3.69
CA ALA A 173 -5.40 -3.49 -4.99
C ALA A 173 -5.11 -4.77 -5.80
N ILE A 174 -4.65 -5.84 -5.15
CA ILE A 174 -4.49 -7.16 -5.81
C ILE A 174 -5.83 -7.69 -6.34
N LYS A 175 -6.90 -7.57 -5.54
CA LYS A 175 -8.22 -8.11 -5.86
C LYS A 175 -8.78 -7.50 -7.15
N TYR A 176 -8.65 -6.18 -7.29
CA TYR A 176 -9.22 -5.43 -8.41
C TYR A 176 -8.26 -5.25 -9.60
N ALA A 177 -7.02 -5.72 -9.50
CA ALA A 177 -6.11 -5.80 -10.64
C ALA A 177 -6.63 -6.77 -11.71
N ASN A 178 -6.60 -6.33 -12.98
CA ASN A 178 -7.25 -7.04 -14.09
C ASN A 178 -6.31 -7.97 -14.90
N THR A 179 -5.01 -7.99 -14.59
CA THR A 179 -4.02 -8.78 -15.36
C THR A 179 -3.64 -10.08 -14.66
N ALA A 180 -3.00 -10.99 -15.41
CA ALA A 180 -2.58 -12.30 -14.90
C ALA A 180 -1.39 -12.23 -13.94
N TYR A 181 -0.51 -11.24 -14.11
CA TYR A 181 0.63 -10.99 -13.24
C TYR A 181 0.54 -9.62 -12.59
N ILE A 182 1.04 -9.52 -11.37
CA ILE A 182 1.05 -8.28 -10.60
C ILE A 182 2.47 -7.99 -10.14
N PHE A 183 2.86 -6.72 -10.25
CA PHE A 183 4.09 -6.21 -9.67
C PHE A 183 3.75 -5.45 -8.38
N ILE A 184 4.01 -6.08 -7.24
CA ILE A 184 3.67 -5.53 -5.92
C ILE A 184 4.82 -4.66 -5.44
N VAL A 185 4.55 -3.38 -5.25
CA VAL A 185 5.55 -2.38 -4.85
C VAL A 185 5.00 -1.42 -3.80
N ASP A 186 5.83 -1.01 -2.84
CA ASP A 186 5.44 0.03 -1.89
C ASP A 186 5.39 1.38 -2.62
N PHE A 187 4.44 2.23 -2.22
CA PHE A 187 4.37 3.59 -2.71
C PHE A 187 5.63 4.34 -2.26
N ASP A 188 6.11 5.30 -3.05
CA ASP A 188 7.42 5.99 -2.94
C ASP A 188 8.58 5.33 -3.70
N PHE A 189 8.39 4.14 -4.27
CA PHE A 189 9.33 3.57 -5.22
C PHE A 189 8.98 3.96 -6.65
N VAL A 190 9.96 4.55 -7.34
CA VAL A 190 9.86 4.85 -8.76
C VAL A 190 10.52 3.70 -9.54
N PRO A 191 9.79 3.04 -10.46
CA PRO A 191 10.35 1.98 -11.26
C PRO A 191 11.27 2.52 -12.34
N LYS A 192 12.23 1.68 -12.79
CA LYS A 192 13.02 2.04 -13.96
C LYS A 192 12.13 2.23 -15.19
N PRO A 193 12.44 3.19 -16.08
CA PRO A 193 11.75 3.31 -17.35
C PRO A 193 11.73 1.98 -18.13
N HIS A 194 10.61 1.72 -18.81
CA HIS A 194 10.35 0.49 -19.57
C HIS A 194 10.41 -0.81 -18.76
N LEU A 195 10.20 -0.75 -17.44
CA LEU A 195 10.15 -1.95 -16.60
C LEU A 195 8.97 -2.86 -16.97
N HIS A 196 7.81 -2.29 -17.29
CA HIS A 196 6.63 -3.05 -17.73
C HIS A 196 6.91 -3.85 -19.01
N THR A 197 7.46 -3.20 -20.04
CA THR A 197 7.89 -3.88 -21.29
C THR A 197 8.89 -5.01 -21.00
N TYR A 198 9.85 -4.78 -20.09
CA TYR A 198 10.81 -5.79 -19.69
C TYR A 198 10.16 -7.01 -19.02
N PHE A 199 9.15 -6.79 -18.16
CA PHE A 199 8.38 -7.88 -17.56
C PHE A 199 7.59 -8.65 -18.59
N GLN A 200 6.92 -7.98 -19.53
CA GLN A 200 6.19 -8.66 -20.61
C GLN A 200 7.10 -9.62 -21.40
N ARG A 201 8.30 -9.17 -21.78
CA ARG A 201 9.30 -10.01 -22.46
C ARG A 201 9.78 -11.18 -21.60
N THR A 202 10.04 -10.91 -20.32
CA THR A 202 10.46 -11.94 -19.35
C THR A 202 9.41 -13.03 -19.22
N LEU A 203 8.14 -12.66 -19.10
CA LEU A 203 7.02 -13.59 -18.96
C LEU A 203 6.70 -14.34 -20.27
N ALA A 204 6.84 -13.69 -21.43
CA ALA A 204 6.68 -14.35 -22.72
C ALA A 204 7.75 -15.42 -22.98
N SER A 205 8.94 -15.24 -22.40
CA SER A 205 10.07 -16.17 -22.53
C SER A 205 10.14 -17.18 -21.38
N ALA A 206 9.33 -17.00 -20.34
CA ALA A 206 9.31 -17.89 -19.20
C ALA A 206 8.65 -19.21 -19.58
N ASN A 207 9.30 -20.32 -19.24
CA ASN A 207 8.62 -21.62 -19.19
C ASN A 207 7.40 -21.51 -18.25
N LYS A 208 6.37 -22.33 -18.48
CA LYS A 208 5.13 -22.42 -17.66
C LYS A 208 5.38 -22.94 -16.23
N ILE A 209 6.42 -22.45 -15.55
CA ILE A 209 6.70 -22.74 -14.16
C ILE A 209 5.63 -22.01 -13.35
N GLU A 210 4.81 -22.76 -12.63
CA GLU A 210 3.64 -22.20 -11.97
C GLU A 210 3.98 -21.39 -10.71
N ARG A 211 5.13 -21.59 -10.05
CA ARG A 211 5.45 -20.97 -8.74
C ARG A 211 6.79 -20.24 -8.74
N VAL A 212 6.82 -19.08 -9.40
CA VAL A 212 7.99 -18.20 -9.43
C VAL A 212 7.61 -16.82 -8.91
N ALA A 213 8.40 -16.35 -7.95
CA ALA A 213 8.40 -14.98 -7.46
C ALA A 213 9.60 -14.26 -8.08
N TYR A 214 9.36 -13.40 -9.07
CA TYR A 214 10.42 -12.65 -9.72
C TYR A 214 10.78 -11.43 -8.88
N ILE A 215 11.97 -11.45 -8.30
CA ILE A 215 12.45 -10.43 -7.39
C ILE A 215 13.03 -9.24 -8.16
N VAL A 216 12.60 -8.05 -7.78
CA VAL A 216 13.07 -6.76 -8.30
C VAL A 216 13.94 -6.09 -7.25
N PRO A 217 15.25 -5.93 -7.50
CA PRO A 217 16.16 -5.24 -6.59
C PRO A 217 15.73 -3.80 -6.32
N ALA A 218 15.86 -3.40 -5.06
CA ALA A 218 15.46 -2.09 -4.58
C ALA A 218 16.67 -1.27 -4.13
N PHE A 219 16.63 0.00 -4.46
CA PHE A 219 17.65 0.96 -4.09
C PHE A 219 17.01 2.15 -3.39
N GLU A 220 17.80 2.95 -2.70
CA GLU A 220 17.38 4.21 -2.08
C GLU A 220 18.34 5.33 -2.42
N THR A 221 17.79 6.53 -2.44
CA THR A 221 18.55 7.79 -2.45
C THR A 221 18.08 8.67 -1.29
N PHE A 222 18.94 9.57 -0.83
CA PHE A 222 18.59 10.60 0.16
C PHE A 222 18.44 11.98 -0.46
N TYR A 223 18.60 12.07 -1.78
CA TYR A 223 18.33 13.28 -2.54
C TYR A 223 16.85 13.34 -2.91
N THR A 224 16.26 14.53 -2.82
CA THR A 224 14.86 14.77 -3.22
C THR A 224 14.66 14.79 -4.73
N GLN A 225 15.75 14.93 -5.48
CA GLN A 225 15.78 14.88 -6.93
C GLN A 225 16.93 13.98 -7.38
N LEU A 226 16.67 13.21 -8.42
CA LEU A 226 17.63 12.30 -9.02
C LEU A 226 17.45 12.32 -10.53
N ALA A 227 18.54 12.48 -11.28
CA ALA A 227 18.54 12.14 -12.70
C ALA A 227 18.35 10.62 -12.80
N PHE A 228 17.08 10.20 -12.92
CA PHE A 228 16.71 8.81 -12.71
C PHE A 228 17.46 7.89 -13.70
N PRO A 229 18.24 6.90 -13.22
CA PRO A 229 19.01 6.05 -14.10
C PRO A 229 18.07 5.20 -14.96
N THR A 230 18.22 5.29 -16.27
CA THR A 230 17.36 4.57 -17.23
C THR A 230 17.84 3.14 -17.49
N THR A 231 19.10 2.84 -17.19
CA THR A 231 19.73 1.53 -17.40
C THR A 231 20.46 1.07 -16.15
N LYS A 232 20.68 -0.25 -16.04
CA LYS A 232 21.50 -0.83 -14.97
C LYS A 232 22.90 -0.22 -14.94
N TRP A 233 23.51 -0.02 -16.10
CA TRP A 233 24.84 0.60 -16.19
C TRP A 233 24.85 2.00 -15.57
N ARG A 234 23.87 2.87 -15.90
CA ARG A 234 23.72 4.19 -15.29
C ARG A 234 23.49 4.09 -13.77
N LEU A 235 22.66 3.15 -13.33
CA LEU A 235 22.45 2.91 -11.90
C LEU A 235 23.76 2.54 -11.19
N LEU A 236 24.58 1.65 -11.78
CA LEU A 236 25.86 1.27 -11.19
C LEU A 236 26.84 2.44 -11.07
N GLN A 237 26.81 3.40 -12.00
CA GLN A 237 27.56 4.65 -11.86
C GLN A 237 27.09 5.45 -10.63
N THR A 238 25.78 5.57 -10.43
CA THR A 238 25.21 6.26 -9.26
C THR A 238 25.44 5.52 -7.94
N VAL A 239 25.58 4.20 -7.99
CA VAL A 239 25.97 3.39 -6.84
C VAL A 239 27.46 3.59 -6.52
N ALA A 240 28.32 3.59 -7.54
CA ALA A 240 29.76 3.83 -7.37
C ALA A 240 30.06 5.23 -6.82
N SER A 241 29.24 6.23 -7.16
CA SER A 241 29.37 7.58 -6.61
C SER A 241 28.72 7.78 -5.23
N GLY A 242 28.03 6.76 -4.70
CA GLY A 242 27.34 6.82 -3.40
C GLY A 242 26.01 7.61 -3.41
N VAL A 243 25.53 8.04 -4.58
CA VAL A 243 24.25 8.78 -4.71
C VAL A 243 23.05 7.87 -4.46
N VAL A 244 23.20 6.60 -4.82
CA VAL A 244 22.20 5.54 -4.65
C VAL A 244 22.86 4.36 -3.95
N LYS A 245 22.14 3.67 -3.08
CA LYS A 245 22.62 2.42 -2.44
C LYS A 245 21.50 1.39 -2.35
N PRO A 246 21.80 0.09 -2.10
CA PRO A 246 20.75 -0.89 -1.87
C PRO A 246 19.80 -0.46 -0.75
N PHE A 247 18.51 -0.66 -0.96
CA PHE A 247 17.47 -0.14 -0.08
C PHE A 247 17.65 -0.66 1.36
N ARG A 248 17.62 0.27 2.32
CA ARG A 248 17.78 0.03 3.76
C ARG A 248 19.03 -0.74 4.16
N ILE A 249 20.09 -0.76 3.35
CA ILE A 249 21.31 -1.50 3.65
C ILE A 249 22.02 -1.03 4.93
N ASP A 250 21.78 0.19 5.39
CA ASP A 250 22.42 0.69 6.62
C ASP A 250 21.53 0.59 7.87
N VAL A 251 20.26 0.20 7.71
CA VAL A 251 19.27 0.22 8.80
C VAL A 251 18.60 -1.15 9.00
N TRP A 252 18.37 -1.88 7.91
CA TRP A 252 17.66 -3.16 7.92
C TRP A 252 18.15 -4.08 6.79
N GLN A 253 19.38 -4.57 6.94
CA GLN A 253 20.03 -5.42 5.94
C GLN A 253 19.29 -6.74 5.69
N ALA A 254 18.75 -7.35 6.74
CA ALA A 254 18.04 -8.64 6.68
C ALA A 254 16.89 -8.61 5.66
N GLY A 255 16.22 -7.46 5.51
CA GLY A 255 15.12 -7.29 4.57
C GLY A 255 15.46 -7.53 3.11
N HIS A 256 16.72 -7.29 2.70
CA HIS A 256 17.08 -7.27 1.27
C HIS A 256 18.37 -8.01 0.92
N LEU A 257 19.23 -8.37 1.89
CA LEU A 257 20.53 -9.00 1.63
C LEU A 257 20.44 -10.30 0.83
N ALA A 258 19.39 -11.10 1.02
CA ALA A 258 19.20 -12.36 0.27
C ALA A 258 19.08 -12.15 -1.25
N THR A 259 18.81 -10.92 -1.72
CA THR A 259 18.86 -10.53 -3.14
C THR A 259 20.27 -10.71 -3.75
N ASN A 260 21.33 -10.70 -2.94
CA ASN A 260 22.73 -10.80 -3.36
C ASN A 260 23.12 -9.70 -4.37
N TYR A 261 23.13 -8.44 -3.90
CA TYR A 261 23.46 -7.28 -4.73
C TYR A 261 24.85 -7.36 -5.38
N SER A 262 25.85 -7.94 -4.70
CA SER A 262 27.19 -8.13 -5.26
C SER A 262 27.21 -9.02 -6.49
N HIS A 263 26.35 -10.04 -6.53
CA HIS A 263 26.13 -10.84 -7.74
C HIS A 263 25.27 -10.08 -8.75
N TRP A 264 24.21 -9.42 -8.29
CA TRP A 264 23.32 -8.63 -9.15
C TRP A 264 24.09 -7.60 -9.98
N TYR A 265 25.06 -6.89 -9.41
CA TYR A 265 25.84 -5.86 -10.12
C TYR A 265 26.57 -6.40 -11.36
N LYS A 266 26.90 -7.70 -11.39
CA LYS A 266 27.76 -8.31 -12.41
C LYS A 266 27.00 -9.17 -13.41
N THR A 267 25.85 -9.71 -13.02
CA THR A 267 25.10 -10.66 -13.86
C THR A 267 24.19 -9.96 -14.86
N GLU A 268 24.04 -10.57 -16.04
CA GLU A 268 23.04 -10.19 -17.05
C GLU A 268 21.90 -11.22 -17.13
N MET A 269 22.00 -12.31 -16.37
CA MET A 269 21.06 -13.43 -16.38
C MET A 269 20.25 -13.49 -15.08
N PRO A 270 18.97 -13.89 -15.13
CA PRO A 270 18.19 -14.19 -13.94
C PRO A 270 18.84 -15.29 -13.11
N TYR A 271 18.79 -15.17 -11.79
CA TYR A 271 19.37 -16.14 -10.87
C TYR A 271 18.44 -16.43 -9.70
N GLU A 272 18.46 -17.67 -9.22
CA GLU A 272 17.68 -18.08 -8.06
C GLU A 272 18.39 -17.67 -6.76
N VAL A 273 17.63 -17.16 -5.80
CA VAL A 273 18.07 -16.92 -4.42
C VAL A 273 17.22 -17.76 -3.47
N LYS A 274 17.76 -18.06 -2.29
CA LYS A 274 16.99 -18.71 -1.23
C LYS A 274 16.35 -17.66 -0.35
N TRP A 275 15.15 -17.96 0.12
CA TRP A 275 14.51 -17.19 1.18
C TRP A 275 15.41 -17.22 2.44
N ASP A 276 15.47 -16.10 3.15
CA ASP A 276 16.12 -15.96 4.45
C ASP A 276 15.19 -15.21 5.42
N ALA A 277 15.49 -15.27 6.71
CA ALA A 277 14.70 -14.59 7.73
C ALA A 277 14.58 -13.10 7.45
N ASP A 278 13.36 -12.59 7.64
CA ASP A 278 12.98 -11.21 7.40
C ASP A 278 13.10 -10.71 5.94
N PHE A 279 13.39 -11.61 4.98
CA PHE A 279 13.48 -11.24 3.57
C PHE A 279 12.14 -10.68 3.06
N GLU A 280 12.16 -9.44 2.58
CA GLU A 280 10.97 -8.70 2.18
C GLU A 280 11.19 -7.89 0.88
N PRO A 281 11.52 -8.55 -0.24
CA PRO A 281 11.80 -7.86 -1.50
C PRO A 281 10.55 -7.29 -2.17
N TYR A 282 10.71 -6.75 -3.37
CA TYR A 282 9.62 -6.35 -4.26
C TYR A 282 9.50 -7.37 -5.39
N VAL A 283 8.27 -7.67 -5.81
CA VAL A 283 8.00 -8.93 -6.52
C VAL A 283 7.01 -8.78 -7.67
N LEU A 284 7.37 -9.36 -8.81
CA LEU A 284 6.46 -9.71 -9.89
C LEU A 284 6.03 -11.17 -9.71
N ILE A 285 4.73 -11.41 -9.58
CA ILE A 285 4.15 -12.74 -9.31
C ILE A 285 2.83 -12.90 -10.05
N ARG A 286 2.41 -14.14 -10.31
CA ARG A 286 1.07 -14.41 -10.85
C ARG A 286 0.01 -14.05 -9.81
N ARG A 287 -1.03 -13.32 -10.24
CA ARG A 287 -2.13 -12.89 -9.37
C ARG A 287 -2.87 -14.10 -8.80
N GLY A 288 -3.27 -14.01 -7.54
CA GLY A 288 -4.01 -15.06 -6.84
C GLY A 288 -3.15 -16.18 -6.24
N GLN A 289 -1.82 -16.11 -6.34
CA GLN A 289 -0.93 -17.13 -5.77
C GLN A 289 -0.47 -16.88 -4.32
N GLY A 290 -0.90 -15.77 -3.74
CA GLY A 290 -0.64 -15.42 -2.35
C GLY A 290 -1.54 -14.25 -1.94
N GLN A 291 -1.76 -14.13 -0.64
CA GLN A 291 -2.44 -12.99 -0.03
C GLN A 291 -1.61 -12.50 1.15
N PHE A 292 -1.61 -11.19 1.36
CA PHE A 292 -1.02 -10.63 2.56
C PHE A 292 -1.89 -10.96 3.76
N ASP A 293 -1.27 -11.30 4.88
CA ASP A 293 -1.98 -11.58 6.11
C ASP A 293 -2.43 -10.25 6.75
N GLU A 294 -3.74 -10.02 6.81
CA GLU A 294 -4.35 -8.77 7.26
C GLU A 294 -4.26 -8.55 8.78
N HIS A 295 -3.79 -9.54 9.55
CA HIS A 295 -3.51 -9.34 10.98
C HIS A 295 -2.28 -8.45 11.21
N PHE A 296 -1.38 -8.36 10.22
CA PHE A 296 -0.24 -7.44 10.28
C PHE A 296 -0.63 -6.04 9.76
N VAL A 297 -1.14 -5.24 10.70
CA VAL A 297 -1.43 -3.81 10.50
C VAL A 297 -0.25 -2.92 10.90
N GLY A 298 -0.25 -1.68 10.43
CA GLY A 298 0.77 -0.69 10.75
C GLY A 298 2.15 -1.05 10.20
N PHE A 299 3.18 -0.88 11.04
CA PHE A 299 4.58 -1.06 10.67
C PHE A 299 5.16 -2.36 11.24
N GLY A 300 5.93 -3.07 10.41
CA GLY A 300 6.71 -4.26 10.79
C GLY A 300 6.06 -5.57 10.38
N TRP A 301 6.86 -6.48 9.82
CA TRP A 301 6.49 -7.87 9.46
C TRP A 301 5.29 -8.07 8.50
N ASN A 302 4.66 -6.98 8.06
CA ASN A 302 3.55 -6.98 7.13
C ASN A 302 3.91 -7.59 5.76
N LYS A 303 5.12 -7.31 5.25
CA LYS A 303 5.63 -7.85 3.98
C LYS A 303 6.42 -9.14 4.18
N VAL A 304 7.17 -9.26 5.27
CA VAL A 304 7.92 -10.49 5.64
C VAL A 304 7.01 -11.72 5.67
N SER A 305 5.82 -11.61 6.29
CA SER A 305 4.85 -12.71 6.35
C SER A 305 4.45 -13.20 4.96
N PHE A 306 4.22 -12.30 4.00
CA PHE A 306 3.90 -12.66 2.61
C PHE A 306 5.01 -13.49 1.94
N PHE A 307 6.28 -13.09 2.08
CA PHE A 307 7.39 -13.85 1.49
C PHE A 307 7.64 -15.18 2.21
N MET A 308 7.37 -15.25 3.51
CA MET A 308 7.37 -16.51 4.25
C MET A 308 6.28 -17.47 3.74
N LEU A 309 5.07 -16.97 3.43
CA LEU A 309 4.02 -17.77 2.80
C LEU A 309 4.46 -18.32 1.44
N LEU A 310 5.07 -17.47 0.59
CA LEU A 310 5.54 -17.91 -0.72
C LEU A 310 6.60 -19.02 -0.60
N ASP A 311 7.55 -18.87 0.32
CA ASP A 311 8.55 -19.90 0.59
C ASP A 311 7.91 -21.20 1.15
N ALA A 312 6.90 -21.10 2.00
CA ALA A 312 6.14 -22.25 2.50
C ALA A 312 5.34 -22.96 1.38
N LEU A 313 4.97 -22.22 0.32
CA LEU A 313 4.31 -22.73 -0.88
C LEU A 313 5.30 -23.26 -1.94
N ASP A 314 6.59 -23.43 -1.59
CA ASP A 314 7.68 -23.89 -2.46
C ASP A 314 7.89 -22.98 -3.69
N PHE A 315 7.73 -21.66 -3.55
CA PHE A 315 8.07 -20.71 -4.60
C PHE A 315 9.58 -20.64 -4.84
N LYS A 316 9.96 -20.49 -6.12
CA LYS A 316 11.32 -20.09 -6.49
C LYS A 316 11.43 -18.56 -6.50
N PHE A 317 12.42 -18.03 -5.79
CA PHE A 317 12.74 -16.61 -5.82
C PHE A 317 13.80 -16.35 -6.88
N VAL A 318 13.43 -15.70 -7.98
CA VAL A 318 14.33 -15.46 -9.11
C VAL A 318 14.57 -13.96 -9.26
N VAL A 319 15.79 -13.50 -9.05
CA VAL A 319 16.15 -12.08 -9.17
C VAL A 319 16.30 -11.72 -10.64
N LEU A 320 15.66 -10.61 -11.04
CA LEU A 320 15.71 -10.11 -12.41
C LEU A 320 16.94 -9.19 -12.61
N PRO A 321 17.81 -9.47 -13.60
CA PRO A 321 19.11 -8.80 -13.75
C PRO A 321 19.00 -7.37 -14.25
N ASN A 322 17.95 -7.04 -15.01
CA ASN A 322 17.73 -5.73 -15.65
C ASN A 322 16.46 -5.03 -15.17
N ALA A 323 16.04 -5.34 -13.94
CA ALA A 323 14.96 -4.67 -13.22
C ALA A 323 15.52 -3.98 -11.98
N PHE A 324 15.04 -2.78 -11.68
CA PHE A 324 15.28 -2.12 -10.40
C PHE A 324 14.23 -1.04 -10.16
N ILE A 325 14.11 -0.67 -8.90
CA ILE A 325 13.27 0.43 -8.41
C ILE A 325 14.08 1.27 -7.42
N ILE A 326 13.77 2.56 -7.32
CA ILE A 326 14.47 3.49 -6.42
C ILE A 326 13.45 4.16 -5.50
N HIS A 327 13.70 4.05 -4.19
CA HIS A 327 13.00 4.75 -3.14
C HIS A 327 13.53 6.17 -2.98
N PHE A 328 12.61 7.13 -2.89
CA PHE A 328 12.93 8.52 -2.58
C PHE A 328 12.65 8.84 -1.11
N PRO A 329 13.41 9.78 -0.52
CA PRO A 329 13.27 10.10 0.89
C PRO A 329 11.88 10.71 1.16
N HIS A 330 11.25 10.24 2.23
CA HIS A 330 9.98 10.76 2.71
C HIS A 330 9.98 10.82 4.24
N ALA A 331 9.07 11.61 4.81
CA ALA A 331 8.92 11.69 6.25
C ALA A 331 8.55 10.33 6.86
N PRO A 332 9.04 9.99 8.07
CA PRO A 332 8.63 8.78 8.77
C PRO A 332 7.12 8.74 9.00
N SER A 333 6.50 7.57 8.81
CA SER A 333 5.06 7.41 9.03
C SER A 333 4.70 7.40 10.51
N VAL A 334 3.46 7.77 10.83
CA VAL A 334 2.88 7.66 12.19
C VAL A 334 3.04 6.24 12.73
N GLU A 335 2.77 5.23 11.90
CA GLU A 335 2.90 3.82 12.29
C GLU A 335 4.35 3.41 12.58
N SER A 336 5.31 3.93 11.82
CA SER A 336 6.73 3.67 12.08
C SER A 336 7.15 4.24 13.44
N ASN A 337 6.69 5.46 13.76
CA ASN A 337 6.94 6.06 15.08
C ASN A 337 6.20 5.30 16.19
N ARG A 338 4.93 4.95 15.98
CA ARG A 338 4.14 4.16 16.93
C ARG A 338 4.82 2.83 17.25
N PHE A 339 5.35 2.12 16.25
CA PHE A 339 6.10 0.87 16.42
C PHE A 339 7.37 1.06 17.26
N ARG A 340 8.17 2.10 16.99
CA ARG A 340 9.39 2.38 17.76
C ARG A 340 9.11 2.64 19.24
N HIS A 341 8.05 3.40 19.52
CA HIS A 341 7.78 3.90 20.87
C HIS A 341 6.82 3.03 21.70
N SER A 342 6.03 2.13 21.07
CA SER A 342 5.10 1.26 21.79
C SER A 342 5.68 -0.12 22.03
N LEU A 343 6.06 -0.42 23.28
CA LEU A 343 6.47 -1.76 23.69
C LEU A 343 5.32 -2.77 23.57
N ILE A 344 4.09 -2.36 23.88
CA ILE A 344 2.90 -3.19 23.78
C ILE A 344 2.68 -3.62 22.33
N LEU A 345 2.76 -2.68 21.38
CA LEU A 345 2.61 -3.00 19.96
C LEU A 345 3.64 -4.03 19.50
N ARG A 346 4.91 -3.88 19.92
CA ARG A 346 5.97 -4.84 19.58
C ARG A 346 5.70 -6.21 20.17
N GLN A 347 5.26 -6.30 21.42
CA GLN A 347 4.88 -7.57 22.05
C GLN A 347 3.72 -8.27 21.33
N CYS A 348 2.68 -7.51 20.96
CA CYS A 348 1.54 -8.04 20.21
C CYS A 348 1.93 -8.52 18.81
N LEU A 349 2.79 -7.78 18.12
CA LEU A 349 3.31 -8.20 16.82
C LEU A 349 4.12 -9.50 16.97
N GLU A 350 4.96 -9.64 17.99
CA GLU A 350 5.67 -10.90 18.24
C GLU A 350 4.70 -12.08 18.48
N GLU A 351 3.61 -11.86 19.20
CA GLU A 351 2.56 -12.88 19.36
C GLU A 351 1.95 -13.27 18.02
N PHE A 352 1.60 -12.30 17.17
CA PHE A 352 1.05 -12.55 15.84
C PHE A 352 2.02 -13.29 14.94
N LYS A 353 3.32 -12.94 14.97
CA LYS A 353 4.38 -13.68 14.27
C LYS A 353 4.42 -15.15 14.68
N VAL A 354 4.38 -15.41 15.99
CA VAL A 354 4.40 -16.79 16.51
C VAL A 354 3.17 -17.57 16.05
N ASN A 355 1.99 -16.97 16.13
CA ASN A 355 0.75 -17.61 15.70
C ASN A 355 0.76 -17.88 14.18
N TYR A 356 1.25 -16.93 13.40
CA TYR A 356 1.43 -17.06 11.96
C TYR A 356 2.36 -18.22 11.58
N VAL A 357 3.53 -18.29 12.22
CA VAL A 357 4.49 -19.39 11.96
C VAL A 357 3.90 -20.75 12.35
N LYS A 358 3.13 -20.81 13.45
CA LYS A 358 2.42 -22.04 13.84
C LYS A 358 1.36 -22.43 12.80
N ASP A 359 0.56 -21.48 12.31
CA ASP A 359 -0.42 -21.73 11.26
C ASP A 359 0.24 -22.30 9.99
N LEU A 360 1.35 -21.70 9.54
CA LEU A 360 2.12 -22.22 8.42
C LEU A 360 2.65 -23.64 8.68
N ALA A 361 3.09 -23.94 9.89
CA ALA A 361 3.53 -25.28 10.28
C ALA A 361 2.41 -26.32 10.27
N VAL A 362 1.22 -25.94 10.73
CA VAL A 362 0.03 -26.79 10.69
C VAL A 362 -0.42 -27.04 9.26
N ARG A 363 -0.45 -26.01 8.42
CA ARG A 363 -0.97 -26.08 7.04
C ARG A 363 -0.02 -26.76 6.05
N PHE A 364 1.29 -26.52 6.19
CA PHE A 364 2.29 -26.95 5.21
C PHE A 364 3.30 -27.97 5.77
N GLY A 365 3.15 -28.35 7.04
CA GLY A 365 3.90 -29.45 7.66
C GLY A 365 5.34 -29.11 8.05
N VAL A 366 6.16 -30.18 8.17
CA VAL A 366 7.51 -30.16 8.76
C VAL A 366 8.46 -29.15 8.09
N LYS A 367 8.29 -28.87 6.79
CA LYS A 367 9.11 -27.90 6.05
C LYS A 367 9.05 -26.50 6.69
N SER A 368 7.88 -26.10 7.18
CA SER A 368 7.64 -24.81 7.82
C SER A 368 8.23 -24.72 9.24
N LEU A 369 8.65 -25.84 9.86
CA LEU A 369 9.34 -25.79 11.16
C LEU A 369 10.68 -25.04 11.07
N LYS A 370 11.25 -24.87 9.87
CA LYS A 370 12.45 -24.04 9.67
C LYS A 370 12.24 -22.61 10.17
N TYR A 371 11.02 -22.08 10.11
CA TYR A 371 10.69 -20.72 10.54
C TYR A 371 10.80 -20.53 12.06
N LEU A 372 10.51 -21.58 12.85
CA LEU A 372 10.62 -21.52 14.32
C LEU A 372 12.06 -21.28 14.79
N ARG A 373 13.05 -21.72 14.01
CA ARG A 373 14.48 -21.56 14.35
C ARG A 373 14.93 -20.10 14.29
N PHE A 374 14.30 -19.28 13.45
CA PHE A 374 14.67 -17.87 13.28
C PHE A 374 14.17 -16.97 14.42
N ARG A 375 13.30 -17.48 15.30
CA ARG A 375 12.87 -16.81 16.55
C ARG A 375 14.04 -16.47 17.48
N HIS A 376 15.11 -17.27 17.47
CA HIS A 376 16.23 -17.10 18.40
C HIS A 376 17.18 -15.95 18.03
N ARG A 377 17.07 -15.35 16.84
CA ARG A 377 17.91 -14.20 16.45
C ARG A 377 17.38 -12.85 16.96
N ALA A 378 16.12 -12.76 17.40
CA ALA A 378 15.44 -11.50 17.71
C ALA A 378 15.64 -10.97 19.15
N ILE A 379 16.51 -11.57 19.97
CA ILE A 379 16.79 -11.08 21.36
C ILE A 379 18.05 -10.20 21.42
N GLY A 380 18.75 -9.99 20.30
CA GLY A 380 19.89 -9.08 20.23
C GLY A 380 19.52 -7.76 19.57
N ILE A 381 19.53 -6.70 20.38
CA ILE A 381 19.43 -5.23 20.10
C ILE A 381 18.12 -4.60 20.60
#